data_AF-A0AA91PVS9-F1
#
_entry.id   AF-A0AA91PVS9-F1
#
_cell.length_a   1.000
_cell.length_b   1.000
_cell.length_c   1.000
_cell.angle_alpha   90.00
_cell.angle_beta   90.00
_cell.angle_gamma   90.00
#
_symmetry.space_group_name_H-M   'P 1'
#
loop_
_entity.id
_entity.type
_entity.pdbx_description
1 polymer ?
#
loop_
_entity_poly.entity_id
_entity_poly.type
_entity_poly.pdbx_seq_one_letter_code
_entity_poly.pdbx_strand_id
1 'polypeptide(L)'
;MYVKDSWRYIFSLLKNKRLYAEYSDYKIDEPTNYIYNHYVEINRTYLLSYTKDIWLAPGMYNLNIGLVIKHGTGLGTTKFEVEYQTTGGAIEVQTFYPPTNINEILPKNQFCFLKIGEFHLPQVRHKLNGRNCPSHNNRLFKVKLIMEEIGLYLKSGFSIFYIDISQPSTLLNEYDLLFYSCQETDYKYYINFPLKNFYKVLNYVQNPSEEDGISEYESYGKGNPDNILSTLDNDFIDTPRDESDSDHQLLDYSSFFYLNKSNHRTYRFNTVYQKRQFINRFGNFDPIDSEPNTCSYDKEDLKWRIPILGEL
;
A
#
# COMPACT_ATOMS: atom_id res chain seq x y z
N MET A 1 9.72 23.23 -19.00
CA MET A 1 9.22 23.38 -17.62
C MET A 1 8.65 22.04 -17.18
N TYR A 2 9.48 21.03 -16.85
CA TYR A 2 9.00 19.67 -16.54
C TYR A 2 9.80 18.96 -15.42
N VAL A 3 11.10 19.22 -15.27
CA VAL A 3 11.96 18.45 -14.33
C VAL A 3 11.78 18.81 -12.84
N LYS A 4 11.34 20.03 -12.50
CA LYS A 4 11.18 20.44 -11.09
C LYS A 4 10.01 19.75 -10.39
N ASP A 5 8.88 19.55 -11.09
CA ASP A 5 7.73 18.84 -10.54
C ASP A 5 7.95 17.31 -10.53
N SER A 6 8.76 16.79 -11.47
CA SER A 6 9.11 15.36 -11.51
C SER A 6 9.85 14.90 -10.25
N TRP A 7 10.75 15.71 -9.69
CA TRP A 7 11.48 15.32 -8.48
C TRP A 7 10.60 15.19 -7.25
N ARG A 8 9.54 16.00 -7.13
CA ARG A 8 8.55 15.86 -6.04
C ARG A 8 7.83 14.52 -6.15
N TYR A 9 7.47 14.13 -7.36
CA TYR A 9 6.83 12.85 -7.64
C TYR A 9 7.77 11.66 -7.38
N ILE A 10 9.01 11.72 -7.87
CA ILE A 10 10.04 10.70 -7.60
C ILE A 10 10.28 10.57 -6.09
N PHE A 11 10.43 11.69 -5.39
CA PHE A 11 10.62 11.67 -3.94
C PHE A 11 9.43 11.06 -3.21
N SER A 12 8.20 11.39 -3.63
CA SER A 12 6.98 10.79 -3.08
C SER A 12 6.93 9.27 -3.32
N LEU A 13 7.31 8.79 -4.51
CA LEU A 13 7.43 7.35 -4.82
C LEU A 13 8.48 6.64 -3.97
N LEU A 14 9.57 7.33 -3.64
CA LEU A 14 10.64 6.73 -2.84
C LEU A 14 10.32 6.75 -1.34
N LYS A 15 9.60 7.77 -0.88
CA LYS A 15 9.25 7.98 0.54
C LYS A 15 8.01 7.22 0.96
N ASN A 16 6.99 7.16 0.12
CA ASN A 16 5.83 6.30 0.30
C ASN A 16 6.13 4.93 -0.30
N LYS A 17 5.65 3.86 0.31
CA LYS A 17 5.82 2.50 -0.20
C LYS A 17 4.46 1.85 -0.36
N ARG A 18 4.20 1.28 -1.53
CA ARG A 18 3.05 0.43 -1.75
C ARG A 18 3.53 -0.99 -1.99
N LEU A 19 3.17 -1.87 -1.07
CA LEU A 19 3.51 -3.28 -1.07
C LEU A 19 2.36 -4.04 -1.68
N TYR A 20 2.45 -4.30 -2.99
CA TYR A 20 1.47 -5.11 -3.67
C TYR A 20 1.54 -6.54 -3.16
N ALA A 21 0.36 -7.15 -3.01
CA ALA A 21 0.24 -8.53 -2.55
C ALA A 21 0.78 -9.47 -3.63
N GLU A 22 1.86 -10.18 -3.31
CA GLU A 22 2.41 -11.25 -4.14
C GLU A 22 2.38 -12.56 -3.36
N TYR A 23 2.11 -13.66 -4.06
CA TYR A 23 2.03 -14.98 -3.40
C TYR A 23 3.31 -15.33 -2.63
N SER A 24 4.48 -14.95 -3.14
CA SER A 24 5.78 -15.17 -2.49
C SER A 24 5.90 -14.53 -1.10
N ASP A 25 5.12 -13.49 -0.82
CA ASP A 25 5.18 -12.77 0.46
C ASP A 25 4.32 -13.44 1.55
N TYR A 26 3.45 -14.37 1.18
CA TYR A 26 2.53 -15.04 2.11
C TYR A 26 3.00 -16.46 2.44
N LYS A 27 3.01 -16.77 3.73
CA LYS A 27 3.10 -18.12 4.27
C LYS A 27 1.70 -18.52 4.71
N ILE A 28 1.15 -19.52 4.03
CA ILE A 28 -0.22 -19.98 4.23
C ILE A 28 -0.21 -21.49 4.34
N ASP A 29 -1.00 -22.04 5.25
CA ASP A 29 -1.30 -23.48 5.23
C ASP A 29 -2.10 -23.81 3.96
N GLU A 30 -1.74 -24.88 3.25
CA GLU A 30 -2.38 -25.29 1.98
C GLU A 30 -3.92 -25.14 2.00
N PRO A 31 -4.51 -24.34 1.09
CA PRO A 31 -5.95 -24.36 0.87
C PRO A 31 -6.33 -24.67 -0.57
N THR A 32 -7.62 -24.92 -0.74
CA THR A 32 -8.21 -25.75 -1.78
C THR A 32 -8.58 -25.06 -3.09
N ASN A 33 -8.29 -23.76 -3.31
CA ASN A 33 -8.41 -23.07 -4.61
C ASN A 33 -7.93 -21.62 -4.47
N TYR A 34 -6.90 -21.24 -5.21
CA TYR A 34 -6.48 -19.84 -5.36
C TYR A 34 -6.72 -19.36 -6.78
N ILE A 35 -7.26 -18.15 -6.91
CA ILE A 35 -7.36 -17.45 -8.19
C ILE A 35 -6.24 -16.42 -8.20
N TYR A 36 -5.27 -16.62 -9.10
CA TYR A 36 -4.18 -15.71 -9.34
C TYR A 36 -4.61 -14.69 -10.38
N ASN A 37 -4.65 -13.40 -10.01
CA ASN A 37 -4.86 -12.27 -10.94
C ASN A 37 -4.40 -10.95 -10.27
N HIS A 38 -3.11 -10.83 -9.95
CA HIS A 38 -2.48 -9.65 -9.32
C HIS A 38 -2.95 -9.26 -7.90
N TYR A 39 -3.82 -10.04 -7.27
CA TYR A 39 -4.20 -9.93 -5.86
C TYR A 39 -4.21 -11.32 -5.20
N VAL A 40 -4.21 -11.36 -3.87
CA VAL A 40 -4.28 -12.61 -3.10
C VAL A 40 -5.67 -12.75 -2.48
N GLU A 41 -6.40 -13.79 -2.86
CA GLU A 41 -7.69 -14.14 -2.27
C GLU A 41 -7.53 -15.22 -1.20
N ILE A 42 -7.84 -14.87 0.04
CA ILE A 42 -7.73 -15.78 1.17
C ILE A 42 -9.09 -16.44 1.35
N ASN A 43 -9.19 -17.71 0.93
CA ASN A 43 -10.47 -18.41 0.79
C ASN A 43 -10.80 -19.39 1.90
N ARG A 44 -9.85 -19.97 2.64
CA ARG A 44 -10.03 -20.77 3.87
C ARG A 44 -8.66 -21.20 4.39
N THR A 45 -8.10 -20.51 5.38
CA THR A 45 -6.74 -20.79 5.88
C THR A 45 -6.70 -20.73 7.39
N TYR A 46 -5.86 -21.58 8.02
CA TYR A 46 -5.60 -21.55 9.47
C TYR A 46 -4.40 -20.69 9.80
N LEU A 47 -3.32 -20.82 9.02
CA LEU A 47 -2.19 -19.90 9.05
C LEU A 47 -2.29 -18.90 7.91
N LEU A 48 -2.24 -17.62 8.25
CA LEU A 48 -1.96 -16.53 7.32
C LEU A 48 -0.88 -15.67 7.96
N SER A 49 0.32 -15.72 7.38
CA SER A 49 1.41 -14.81 7.73
C SER A 49 1.92 -14.15 6.46
N TYR A 50 2.13 -12.85 6.52
CA TYR A 50 2.75 -12.05 5.49
C TYR A 50 3.95 -11.34 6.09
N THR A 51 5.07 -11.33 5.39
CA THR A 51 6.29 -10.66 5.86
C THR A 51 6.99 -9.99 4.71
N LYS A 52 7.32 -8.70 4.87
CA LYS A 52 8.08 -7.96 3.86
C LYS A 52 9.04 -6.98 4.50
N ASP A 53 10.29 -7.01 4.05
CA ASP A 53 11.33 -6.08 4.44
C ASP A 53 11.35 -4.88 3.49
N ILE A 54 11.45 -3.67 4.04
CA ILE A 54 11.45 -2.41 3.28
C ILE A 54 12.41 -1.41 3.91
N TRP A 55 12.83 -0.42 3.12
CA TRP A 55 13.64 0.69 3.62
C TRP A 55 12.83 1.98 3.65
N LEU A 56 12.77 2.61 4.83
CA LEU A 56 12.01 3.84 5.07
C LEU A 56 12.91 4.93 5.66
N ALA A 57 12.62 6.17 5.31
CA ALA A 57 13.27 7.33 5.93
C ALA A 57 12.64 7.62 7.31
N PRO A 58 13.33 8.34 8.20
CA PRO A 58 12.77 8.79 9.46
C PRO A 58 11.57 9.71 9.21
N GLY A 59 10.49 9.53 9.97
CA GLY A 59 9.26 10.28 9.75
C GLY A 59 8.04 9.65 10.40
N MET A 60 6.89 10.30 10.22
CA MET A 60 5.58 9.76 10.53
C MET A 60 5.01 9.08 9.29
N TYR A 61 4.34 7.95 9.49
CA TYR A 61 3.71 7.17 8.43
C TYR A 61 2.36 6.64 8.88
N ASN A 62 1.43 6.57 7.93
CA ASN A 62 0.20 5.82 8.03
C ASN A 62 0.42 4.42 7.46
N LEU A 63 -0.04 3.41 8.17
CA LEU A 63 -0.19 2.06 7.66
C LEU A 63 -1.63 1.89 7.19
N ASN A 64 -1.82 1.64 5.90
CA ASN A 64 -3.13 1.44 5.30
C ASN A 64 -3.16 0.14 4.49
N ILE A 65 -4.35 -0.38 4.22
CA ILE A 65 -4.54 -1.59 3.43
C ILE A 65 -5.66 -1.41 2.41
N GLY A 66 -5.39 -1.79 1.16
CA GLY A 66 -6.37 -1.89 0.09
C GLY A 66 -6.87 -3.32 -0.03
N LEU A 67 -8.15 -3.55 0.26
CA LEU A 67 -8.75 -4.89 0.30
C LEU A 67 -10.21 -4.90 -0.14
N VAL A 68 -10.72 -6.07 -0.49
CA VAL A 68 -12.17 -6.33 -0.71
C VAL A 68 -12.61 -7.39 0.29
N ILE A 69 -13.74 -7.17 0.97
CA ILE A 69 -14.32 -8.17 1.87
C ILE A 69 -15.48 -8.89 1.19
N LYS A 70 -15.40 -10.22 1.12
CA LYS A 70 -16.50 -11.11 0.69
C LYS A 70 -17.35 -11.57 1.89
N HIS A 71 -16.70 -12.08 2.93
CA HIS A 71 -17.36 -12.68 4.11
C HIS A 71 -16.88 -12.12 5.45
N GLY A 72 -15.66 -11.56 5.49
CA GLY A 72 -15.21 -10.67 6.55
C GLY A 72 -14.81 -11.34 7.86
N THR A 73 -14.76 -12.66 7.99
CA THR A 73 -14.58 -13.29 9.32
C THR A 73 -13.14 -13.23 9.88
N GLY A 74 -12.14 -12.86 9.07
CA GLY A 74 -10.72 -12.83 9.46
C GLY A 74 -10.16 -11.47 9.88
N LEU A 75 -10.56 -10.37 9.24
CA LEU A 75 -9.84 -9.09 9.37
C LEU A 75 -9.80 -8.56 10.82
N GLY A 76 -10.89 -8.71 11.59
CA GLY A 76 -10.93 -8.30 13.00
C GLY A 76 -9.98 -9.07 13.94
N THR A 77 -9.36 -10.16 13.49
CA THR A 77 -8.35 -10.93 14.24
C THR A 77 -6.96 -10.91 13.60
N THR A 78 -6.77 -10.06 12.59
CA THR A 78 -5.49 -9.84 11.94
C THR A 78 -4.68 -8.83 12.76
N LYS A 79 -3.43 -9.17 13.04
CA LYS A 79 -2.43 -8.33 13.69
C LYS A 79 -1.47 -7.80 12.63
N PHE A 80 -1.12 -6.53 12.74
CA PHE A 80 -0.08 -5.91 11.94
C PHE A 80 1.06 -5.47 12.86
N GLU A 81 2.29 -5.81 12.53
CA GLU A 81 3.49 -5.44 13.27
C GLU A 81 4.48 -4.75 12.36
N VAL A 82 5.04 -3.65 12.86
CA VAL A 82 6.12 -2.91 12.23
C VAL A 82 7.34 -3.03 13.13
N GLU A 83 8.33 -3.79 12.69
CA GLU A 83 9.59 -3.99 13.40
C GLU A 83 10.69 -3.17 12.76
N TYR A 84 11.52 -2.50 13.56
CA TYR A 84 12.70 -1.81 13.06
C TYR A 84 13.81 -1.78 14.10
N GLN A 85 15.05 -1.75 13.63
CA GLN A 85 16.21 -1.66 14.52
C GLN A 85 16.51 -0.20 14.88
N THR A 86 16.53 0.10 16.16
CA THR A 86 16.90 1.42 16.67
C THR A 86 18.42 1.64 16.60
N THR A 87 18.86 2.89 16.72
CA THR A 87 20.30 3.24 16.73
C THR A 87 21.09 2.58 17.86
N GLY A 88 20.42 2.08 18.90
CA GLY A 88 21.02 1.33 20.01
C GLY A 88 21.14 -0.17 19.75
N GLY A 89 20.74 -0.66 18.57
CA GLY A 89 20.71 -2.08 18.22
C GLY A 89 19.50 -2.85 18.74
N ALA A 90 18.65 -2.22 19.57
CA ALA A 90 17.41 -2.82 20.05
C ALA A 90 16.34 -2.83 18.94
N ILE A 91 15.61 -3.92 18.84
CA ILE A 91 14.47 -4.06 17.94
C ILE A 91 13.24 -3.46 18.62
N GLU A 92 12.64 -2.47 17.97
CA GLU A 92 11.36 -1.90 18.40
C GLU A 92 10.24 -2.50 17.54
N VAL A 93 9.15 -2.90 18.19
CA VAL A 93 7.98 -3.50 17.54
C VAL A 93 6.77 -2.63 17.87
N GLN A 94 6.07 -2.16 16.83
CA GLN A 94 4.80 -1.46 16.97
C GLN A 94 3.69 -2.33 16.40
N THR A 95 2.69 -2.64 17.22
CA THR A 95 1.60 -3.55 16.89
C THR A 95 0.28 -2.79 16.70
N PHE A 96 -0.44 -3.11 15.64
CA PHE A 96 -1.72 -2.52 15.27
C PHE A 96 -2.77 -3.60 15.05
N TYR A 97 -4.00 -3.30 15.45
CA TYR A 97 -5.16 -4.16 15.26
C TYR A 97 -6.28 -3.36 14.61
N PRO A 98 -6.96 -3.90 13.59
CA PRO A 98 -8.21 -3.36 13.12
C PRO A 98 -9.24 -3.29 14.27
N PRO A 99 -10.24 -2.40 14.19
CA PRO A 99 -11.36 -2.40 15.12
C PRO A 99 -12.03 -3.78 15.23
N THR A 100 -12.43 -4.19 16.43
CA THR A 100 -13.02 -5.52 16.66
C THR A 100 -14.29 -5.78 15.84
N ASN A 101 -15.06 -4.73 15.56
CA ASN A 101 -16.27 -4.76 14.74
C ASN A 101 -16.02 -4.41 13.26
N ILE A 102 -14.77 -4.39 12.80
CA ILE A 102 -14.42 -3.96 11.43
C ILE A 102 -15.18 -4.77 10.36
N ASN A 103 -15.45 -6.03 10.65
CA ASN A 103 -16.16 -6.97 9.78
C ASN A 103 -17.63 -6.58 9.53
N GLU A 104 -18.24 -5.84 10.47
CA GLU A 104 -19.60 -5.33 10.37
C GLU A 104 -19.65 -3.95 9.70
N ILE A 105 -18.58 -3.15 9.86
CA ILE A 105 -18.53 -1.78 9.37
C ILE A 105 -18.14 -1.75 7.88
N LEU A 106 -17.23 -2.62 7.45
CA LEU A 106 -16.74 -2.58 6.07
C LEU A 106 -17.79 -3.12 5.08
N PRO A 107 -17.99 -2.42 3.95
CA PRO A 107 -18.93 -2.87 2.94
C PRO A 107 -18.44 -4.17 2.27
N LYS A 108 -19.38 -5.08 2.04
CA LYS A 108 -19.12 -6.36 1.36
C LYS A 108 -19.09 -6.15 -0.15
N ASN A 109 -18.21 -6.89 -0.83
CA ASN A 109 -18.00 -6.86 -2.28
C ASN A 109 -17.74 -5.44 -2.81
N GLN A 110 -16.95 -4.66 -2.07
CA GLN A 110 -16.50 -3.34 -2.47
C GLN A 110 -15.02 -3.21 -2.11
N PHE A 111 -14.27 -2.50 -2.94
CA PHE A 111 -12.92 -2.12 -2.57
C PHE A 111 -12.97 -1.17 -1.38
N CYS A 112 -12.12 -1.43 -0.40
CA CYS A 112 -11.96 -0.66 0.83
C CYS A 112 -10.49 -0.31 1.01
N PHE A 113 -10.22 0.97 1.23
CA PHE A 113 -8.92 1.44 1.67
C PHE A 113 -9.01 1.83 3.14
N LEU A 114 -8.52 0.96 4.00
CA LEU A 114 -8.64 1.04 5.46
C LEU A 114 -7.35 1.58 6.08
N LYS A 115 -7.48 2.56 6.97
CA LYS A 115 -6.41 3.01 7.86
C LYS A 115 -6.26 2.02 9.00
N ILE A 116 -5.10 1.41 9.13
CA ILE A 116 -4.79 0.43 10.20
C ILE A 116 -4.18 1.15 11.41
N GLY A 117 -3.25 2.06 11.18
CA GLY A 117 -2.56 2.73 12.27
C GLY A 117 -1.59 3.81 11.79
N GLU A 118 -0.94 4.45 12.77
CA GLU A 118 0.11 5.44 12.55
C GLU A 118 1.35 5.03 13.33
N PHE A 119 2.52 5.15 12.71
CA PHE A 119 3.79 4.83 13.34
C PHE A 119 4.83 5.93 13.09
N HIS A 120 5.79 6.01 14.01
CA HIS A 120 6.89 6.97 13.95
C HIS A 120 8.23 6.26 13.86
N LEU A 121 9.05 6.67 12.90
CA LEU A 121 10.46 6.30 12.81
C LEU A 121 11.31 7.48 13.32
N PRO A 122 12.08 7.31 14.40
CA PRO A 122 12.79 8.40 15.06
C PRO A 122 13.91 8.97 14.21
N GLN A 123 14.14 10.28 14.31
CA GLN A 123 15.27 10.91 13.63
C GLN A 123 16.60 10.45 14.23
N VAL A 124 17.51 9.98 13.36
CA VAL A 124 18.88 9.64 13.74
C VAL A 124 19.65 10.94 14.03
N ARG A 125 19.73 11.31 15.31
CA ARG A 125 20.62 12.41 15.75
C ARG A 125 22.03 11.86 15.90
N HIS A 126 22.89 12.10 14.91
CA HIS A 126 24.33 11.87 15.10
C HIS A 126 24.83 12.80 16.21
N LYS A 127 25.17 12.24 17.38
CA LYS A 127 26.03 12.94 18.33
C LYS A 127 27.39 13.09 17.65
N LEU A 128 27.69 14.29 17.16
CA LEU A 128 29.00 14.68 16.62
C LEU A 128 30.05 14.64 17.74
N ASN A 129 30.49 13.44 18.12
CA ASN A 129 31.69 13.24 18.91
C ASN A 129 32.85 12.87 17.97
N GLY A 130 33.41 13.89 17.33
CA GLY A 130 34.86 14.03 17.12
C GLY A 130 35.69 12.93 16.43
N ARG A 131 35.12 11.94 15.75
CA ARG A 131 35.88 11.04 14.86
C ARG A 131 35.12 10.75 13.57
N ASN A 132 35.73 11.19 12.46
CA ASN A 132 35.31 10.87 11.10
C ASN A 132 35.33 9.34 10.91
N CYS A 133 34.16 8.71 10.96
CA CYS A 133 33.95 7.39 10.38
C CYS A 133 33.41 7.58 8.95
N PRO A 134 34.09 7.07 7.92
CA PRO A 134 33.59 7.07 6.56
C PRO A 134 32.70 5.83 6.39
N SER A 135 31.51 5.83 6.98
CA SER A 135 30.42 5.00 6.45
C SER A 135 29.32 5.94 6.03
N HIS A 136 29.00 5.90 4.74
CA HIS A 136 28.00 6.75 4.13
C HIS A 136 26.69 6.66 4.90
N ASN A 137 26.31 7.77 5.54
CA ASN A 137 24.97 8.28 5.86
C ASN A 137 23.77 7.39 5.45
N ASN A 138 23.62 6.18 5.99
CA ASN A 138 22.40 5.42 5.76
C ASN A 138 21.35 5.94 6.75
N ARG A 139 20.67 7.00 6.34
CA ARG A 139 19.58 7.62 7.13
C ARG A 139 18.33 6.76 7.13
N LEU A 140 18.29 5.69 6.36
CA LEU A 140 17.13 4.82 6.21
C LEU A 140 17.12 3.73 7.29
N PHE A 141 15.93 3.40 7.76
CA PHE A 141 15.67 2.24 8.60
C PHE A 141 15.25 1.08 7.72
N LYS A 142 15.82 -0.10 7.97
CA LYS A 142 15.24 -1.36 7.53
C LYS A 142 14.07 -1.67 8.45
N VAL A 143 12.89 -1.77 7.86
CA VAL A 143 11.62 -2.00 8.53
C VAL A 143 11.06 -3.31 8.02
N LYS A 144 10.66 -4.19 8.94
CA LYS A 144 9.97 -5.42 8.61
C LYS A 144 8.49 -5.24 8.94
N LEU A 145 7.66 -5.41 7.93
CA LEU A 145 6.21 -5.43 8.10
C LEU A 145 5.74 -6.88 8.19
N ILE A 146 5.04 -7.20 9.26
CA ILE A 146 4.47 -8.51 9.52
C ILE A 146 2.96 -8.36 9.62
N MET A 147 2.20 -9.20 8.92
CA MET A 147 0.75 -9.31 9.09
C MET A 147 0.43 -10.76 9.40
N GLU A 148 -0.21 -11.00 10.54
CA GLU A 148 -0.51 -12.34 11.05
C GLU A 148 -1.95 -12.45 11.49
N GLU A 149 -2.61 -13.52 11.08
CA GLU A 149 -3.93 -13.86 11.62
C GLU A 149 -3.76 -14.67 12.92
N ILE A 150 -4.31 -14.18 14.04
CA ILE A 150 -4.18 -14.82 15.38
C ILE A 150 -5.43 -15.67 15.72
N GLY A 151 -6.40 -15.74 14.80
CA GLY A 151 -7.64 -16.47 15.02
C GLY A 151 -7.47 -17.99 14.97
N LEU A 152 -8.08 -18.71 15.91
CA LEU A 152 -8.10 -20.19 15.93
C LEU A 152 -9.07 -20.83 14.92
N TYR A 153 -9.95 -20.05 14.30
CA TYR A 153 -10.98 -20.56 13.41
C TYR A 153 -10.61 -20.34 11.95
N LEU A 154 -11.05 -21.28 11.09
CA LEU A 154 -10.94 -21.19 9.64
C LEU A 154 -11.61 -19.91 9.16
N LYS A 155 -10.82 -18.95 8.68
CA LYS A 155 -11.29 -17.61 8.36
C LYS A 155 -10.81 -17.20 6.99
N SER A 156 -11.72 -16.58 6.27
CA SER A 156 -11.53 -16.24 4.88
C SER A 156 -12.65 -15.37 4.34
N GLY A 157 -12.39 -14.81 3.17
CA GLY A 157 -13.33 -13.97 2.46
C GLY A 157 -12.92 -12.52 2.54
N PHE A 158 -11.62 -12.25 2.40
CA PHE A 158 -11.14 -10.96 1.94
C PHE A 158 -9.96 -11.16 0.97
N SER A 159 -9.81 -10.21 0.06
CA SER A 159 -8.75 -10.17 -0.94
C SER A 159 -7.90 -8.93 -0.66
N ILE A 160 -6.58 -9.09 -0.51
CA ILE A 160 -5.65 -7.97 -0.33
C ILE A 160 -5.05 -7.64 -1.69
N PHE A 161 -5.09 -6.37 -2.08
CA PHE A 161 -4.43 -5.86 -3.29
C PHE A 161 -3.05 -5.30 -2.95
N TYR A 162 -2.97 -4.47 -1.90
CA TYR A 162 -1.73 -3.88 -1.44
C TYR A 162 -1.81 -3.36 -0.02
N ILE A 163 -0.66 -3.23 0.63
CA ILE A 163 -0.46 -2.47 1.87
C ILE A 163 0.25 -1.17 1.49
N ASP A 164 -0.30 -0.04 1.94
CA ASP A 164 0.20 1.29 1.61
C ASP A 164 0.77 1.95 2.87
N ILE A 165 2.07 2.26 2.80
CA ILE A 165 2.79 3.03 3.79
C ILE A 165 2.99 4.41 3.21
N SER A 166 2.18 5.36 3.66
CA SER A 166 2.18 6.71 3.14
C SER A 166 2.41 7.73 4.24
N GLN A 167 2.96 8.88 3.86
CA GLN A 167 3.04 10.02 4.75
C GLN A 167 1.63 10.45 5.20
N PRO A 168 1.54 11.11 6.37
CA PRO A 168 0.31 11.74 6.81
C PRO A 168 -0.33 12.58 5.71
N SER A 169 -1.63 12.41 5.54
CA SER A 169 -2.42 13.12 4.54
C SER A 169 -3.59 13.84 5.21
N THR A 170 -4.05 14.90 4.56
CA THR A 170 -5.24 15.64 5.02
C THR A 170 -6.43 14.70 5.23
N LEU A 171 -6.66 13.76 4.32
CA LEU A 171 -7.79 12.85 4.40
C LEU A 171 -7.71 11.91 5.62
N LEU A 172 -6.57 11.24 5.82
CA LEU A 172 -6.42 10.22 6.86
C LEU A 172 -6.11 10.80 8.24
N ASN A 173 -5.42 11.93 8.33
CA ASN A 173 -4.92 12.47 9.60
C ASN A 173 -5.74 13.69 10.06
N GLU A 174 -5.99 14.69 9.20
CA GLU A 174 -6.77 15.87 9.62
C GLU A 174 -8.24 15.52 9.86
N TYR A 175 -8.82 14.69 8.97
CA TYR A 175 -10.22 14.27 9.10
C TYR A 175 -10.39 12.92 9.80
N ASP A 176 -9.30 12.24 10.18
CA ASP A 176 -9.34 10.94 10.86
C ASP A 176 -10.30 9.95 10.18
N LEU A 177 -10.10 9.82 8.86
CA LEU A 177 -10.83 8.86 8.05
C LEU A 177 -10.45 7.44 8.50
N LEU A 178 -11.48 6.62 8.77
CA LEU A 178 -11.30 5.20 9.05
C LEU A 178 -11.03 4.44 7.75
N PHE A 179 -11.93 4.58 6.77
CA PHE A 179 -11.74 4.02 5.43
C PHE A 179 -12.51 4.82 4.37
N TYR A 180 -12.13 4.64 3.12
CA TYR A 180 -13.02 4.91 1.99
C TYR A 180 -13.28 3.64 1.18
N SER A 181 -14.41 3.60 0.48
CA SER A 181 -14.80 2.47 -0.36
C SER A 181 -15.24 2.89 -1.76
N CYS A 182 -15.00 2.00 -2.72
CA CYS A 182 -15.43 2.12 -4.11
C CYS A 182 -16.25 0.89 -4.48
N GLN A 183 -17.31 1.07 -5.28
CA GLN A 183 -18.19 -0.04 -5.68
C GLN A 183 -17.49 -1.09 -6.56
N GLU A 184 -16.46 -0.68 -7.29
CA GLU A 184 -15.71 -1.58 -8.17
C GLU A 184 -14.87 -2.57 -7.34
N THR A 185 -14.72 -3.80 -7.84
CA THR A 185 -13.99 -4.89 -7.19
C THR A 185 -12.86 -5.44 -8.06
N ASP A 186 -12.86 -5.12 -9.36
CA ASP A 186 -11.80 -5.50 -10.27
C ASP A 186 -10.48 -4.78 -9.91
N TYR A 187 -9.43 -5.58 -9.74
CA TYR A 187 -8.09 -5.11 -9.41
C TYR A 187 -7.54 -4.11 -10.44
N LYS A 188 -7.99 -4.20 -11.71
CA LYS A 188 -7.52 -3.33 -12.82
C LYS A 188 -7.70 -1.84 -12.52
N TYR A 189 -8.62 -1.50 -11.63
CA TYR A 189 -8.90 -0.12 -11.24
C TYR A 189 -8.07 0.39 -10.06
N TYR A 190 -7.44 -0.51 -9.30
CA TYR A 190 -6.74 -0.20 -8.06
C TYR A 190 -5.26 -0.54 -8.08
N ILE A 191 -4.86 -1.47 -8.95
CA ILE A 191 -3.48 -1.87 -9.16
C ILE A 191 -2.97 -1.22 -10.44
N ASN A 192 -2.08 -0.25 -10.23
CA ASN A 192 -1.27 0.31 -11.30
C ASN A 192 -0.08 -0.62 -11.57
N PHE A 193 -0.05 -1.29 -12.72
CA PHE A 193 1.00 -2.28 -13.03
C PHE A 193 2.39 -1.67 -13.20
N PRO A 194 2.60 -0.56 -13.93
CA PRO A 194 3.90 0.09 -13.97
C PRO A 194 4.42 0.45 -12.57
N LEU A 195 3.54 0.93 -11.70
CA LEU A 195 3.88 1.25 -10.31
C LEU A 195 4.20 0.00 -9.48
N LYS A 196 3.43 -1.08 -9.66
CA LYS A 196 3.70 -2.38 -9.04
C LYS A 196 5.07 -2.91 -9.44
N ASN A 197 5.37 -2.95 -10.74
CA ASN A 197 6.68 -3.37 -11.26
C ASN A 197 7.80 -2.47 -10.73
N PHE A 198 7.59 -1.15 -10.67
CA PHE A 198 8.56 -0.24 -10.08
C PHE A 198 8.86 -0.58 -8.61
N TYR A 199 7.85 -0.80 -7.77
CA TYR A 199 8.07 -1.14 -6.36
C TYR A 199 8.67 -2.54 -6.18
N LYS A 200 8.32 -3.49 -7.05
CA LYS A 200 8.93 -4.83 -7.07
C LYS A 200 10.43 -4.74 -7.38
N VAL A 201 10.80 -3.98 -8.42
CA VAL A 201 12.19 -3.72 -8.77
C VAL A 201 12.93 -2.99 -7.66
N LEU A 202 12.32 -1.93 -7.12
CA LEU A 202 12.89 -1.15 -6.04
C LEU A 202 13.18 -2.02 -4.81
N ASN A 203 12.23 -2.90 -4.44
CA ASN A 203 12.42 -3.79 -3.32
C ASN A 203 13.56 -4.78 -3.55
N TYR A 204 13.65 -5.39 -4.74
CA TYR A 204 14.74 -6.32 -5.06
C TYR A 204 16.12 -5.64 -5.06
N VAL A 205 16.22 -4.44 -5.61
CA VAL A 205 17.48 -3.66 -5.58
C VAL A 205 17.91 -3.36 -4.14
N GLN A 206 16.94 -3.01 -3.28
CA GLN A 206 17.19 -2.66 -1.88
C GLN A 206 17.45 -3.87 -0.98
N ASN A 207 16.80 -5.00 -1.28
CA ASN A 207 16.82 -6.24 -0.52
C ASN A 207 17.07 -7.42 -1.48
N PRO A 208 18.29 -7.58 -2.01
CA PRO A 208 18.60 -8.73 -2.86
C PRO A 208 18.47 -10.04 -2.08
N SER A 209 18.00 -11.08 -2.75
CA SER A 209 17.87 -12.43 -2.18
C SER A 209 19.23 -12.98 -1.77
N GLU A 210 19.27 -13.81 -0.72
CA GLU A 210 20.51 -14.44 -0.21
C GLU A 210 21.23 -15.33 -1.26
N GLU A 211 20.52 -15.74 -2.32
CA GLU A 211 21.08 -16.51 -3.44
C GLU A 211 22.18 -15.77 -4.22
N ASP A 212 22.28 -14.44 -4.08
CA ASP A 212 23.31 -13.61 -4.74
C ASP A 212 24.69 -13.64 -4.02
N GLY A 213 24.85 -14.43 -2.94
CA GLY A 213 26.15 -14.66 -2.30
C GLY A 213 26.74 -13.45 -1.55
N ILE A 214 25.90 -12.49 -1.17
CA ILE A 214 26.31 -11.25 -0.48
C ILE A 214 26.15 -11.44 1.05
N SER A 215 27.27 -11.41 1.76
CA SER A 215 27.41 -11.59 3.21
C SER A 215 26.49 -10.72 4.09
N GLU A 216 26.12 -11.25 5.27
CA GLU A 216 25.25 -10.78 6.38
C GLU A 216 25.47 -9.35 6.97
N TYR A 217 26.20 -8.46 6.30
CA TYR A 217 26.21 -7.04 6.66
C TYR A 217 25.34 -6.26 5.68
N GLU A 218 24.13 -5.92 6.13
CA GLU A 218 23.03 -5.28 5.40
C GLU A 218 23.48 -4.12 4.48
N SER A 219 23.92 -4.45 3.28
CA SER A 219 24.31 -3.46 2.30
C SER A 219 23.11 -3.12 1.43
N TYR A 220 22.47 -1.99 1.74
CA TYR A 220 21.46 -1.37 0.90
C TYR A 220 21.95 -1.26 -0.56
N GLY A 221 21.08 -1.63 -1.51
CA GLY A 221 21.25 -1.24 -2.91
C GLY A 221 22.28 -2.05 -3.69
N LYS A 222 22.27 -3.38 -3.58
CA LYS A 222 23.16 -4.27 -4.35
C LYS A 222 22.44 -5.20 -5.33
N GLY A 223 21.11 -5.27 -5.31
CA GLY A 223 20.38 -6.12 -6.25
C GLY A 223 20.47 -5.62 -7.69
N ASN A 224 20.65 -6.54 -8.64
CA ASN A 224 20.62 -6.23 -10.06
C ASN A 224 19.17 -6.33 -10.61
N PRO A 225 18.54 -5.23 -11.05
CA PRO A 225 17.16 -5.27 -11.53
C PRO A 225 16.92 -6.26 -12.69
N ASP A 226 17.96 -6.57 -13.48
CA ASP A 226 17.84 -7.48 -14.62
C ASP A 226 17.46 -8.91 -14.21
N ASN A 227 17.78 -9.31 -12.97
CA ASN A 227 17.55 -10.66 -12.45
C ASN A 227 16.05 -10.99 -12.29
N ILE A 228 15.18 -9.98 -12.21
CA ILE A 228 13.75 -10.15 -11.93
C ILE A 228 12.84 -9.74 -13.10
N LEU A 229 13.40 -9.38 -14.26
CA LEU A 229 12.64 -8.91 -15.42
C LEU A 229 11.56 -9.92 -15.87
N SER A 230 11.86 -11.21 -15.78
CA SER A 230 10.93 -12.30 -16.12
C SER A 230 9.74 -12.41 -15.17
N THR A 231 9.81 -11.79 -13.99
CA THR A 231 8.77 -11.83 -12.95
C THR A 231 7.86 -10.59 -12.96
N LEU A 232 8.10 -9.65 -13.89
CA LEU A 232 7.33 -8.42 -14.02
C LEU A 232 6.03 -8.66 -14.78
N ASP A 233 4.97 -7.97 -14.35
CA ASP A 233 3.66 -8.04 -14.98
C ASP A 233 3.63 -7.16 -16.24
N ASN A 234 3.59 -7.76 -17.44
CA ASN A 234 3.59 -7.02 -18.71
C ASN A 234 2.24 -7.09 -19.46
N ASP A 235 1.25 -7.79 -18.92
CA ASP A 235 -0.07 -7.95 -19.55
C ASP A 235 -0.97 -6.77 -19.16
N PHE A 236 -0.74 -5.61 -19.79
CA PHE A 236 -1.33 -4.35 -19.33
C PHE A 236 -2.86 -4.28 -19.50
N ILE A 237 -3.48 -4.94 -20.49
CA ILE A 237 -4.94 -5.15 -20.67
C ILE A 237 -5.14 -6.40 -21.57
N ASP A 238 -6.24 -7.16 -21.39
CA ASP A 238 -6.73 -8.20 -22.32
C ASP A 238 -7.24 -7.60 -23.65
N THR A 239 -6.47 -6.75 -24.32
CA THR A 239 -6.82 -6.28 -25.66
C THR A 239 -6.53 -7.42 -26.63
N PRO A 240 -7.44 -7.74 -27.57
CA PRO A 240 -7.19 -8.76 -28.57
C PRO A 240 -5.85 -8.44 -29.25
N ARG A 241 -5.01 -9.47 -29.34
CA ARG A 241 -3.65 -9.45 -29.91
C ARG A 241 -3.69 -9.07 -31.40
N ASP A 242 -3.96 -7.81 -31.68
CA ASP A 242 -3.34 -7.17 -32.82
C ASP A 242 -1.92 -6.78 -32.37
N GLU A 243 -0.94 -6.96 -33.26
CA GLU A 243 0.48 -6.59 -33.11
C GLU A 243 0.67 -5.06 -32.97
N SER A 244 -0.12 -4.45 -32.09
CA SER A 244 -0.06 -3.06 -31.70
C SER A 244 1.24 -2.82 -30.95
N ASP A 245 1.96 -1.79 -31.38
CA ASP A 245 3.18 -1.27 -30.77
C ASP A 245 3.03 -1.21 -29.23
N SER A 246 4.05 -1.63 -28.47
CA SER A 246 3.99 -1.68 -27.01
C SER A 246 3.62 -0.33 -26.38
N ASP A 247 3.98 0.75 -27.06
CA ASP A 247 3.68 2.13 -26.65
C ASP A 247 2.17 2.43 -26.72
N HIS A 248 1.46 1.89 -27.72
CA HIS A 248 0.01 2.07 -27.84
C HIS A 248 -0.75 1.35 -26.72
N GLN A 249 -0.34 0.14 -26.37
CA GLN A 249 -0.95 -0.60 -25.25
C GLN A 249 -0.76 0.13 -23.92
N LEU A 250 0.41 0.73 -23.69
CA LEU A 250 0.67 1.53 -22.50
C LEU A 250 -0.17 2.82 -22.47
N LEU A 251 -0.36 3.48 -23.62
CA LEU A 251 -1.21 4.66 -23.72
C LEU A 251 -2.68 4.34 -23.45
N ASP A 252 -3.19 3.24 -24.00
CA ASP A 252 -4.55 2.75 -23.77
C ASP A 252 -4.74 2.37 -22.30
N TYR A 253 -3.76 1.68 -21.71
CA TYR A 253 -3.73 1.40 -20.28
C TYR A 253 -3.74 2.67 -19.43
N SER A 254 -2.90 3.66 -19.77
CA SER A 254 -2.85 4.91 -19.03
C SER A 254 -4.16 5.68 -19.12
N SER A 255 -4.80 5.67 -20.30
CA SER A 255 -6.10 6.30 -20.53
C SER A 255 -7.18 5.60 -19.72
N PHE A 256 -7.23 4.27 -19.76
CA PHE A 256 -8.13 3.48 -18.93
C PHE A 256 -7.91 3.74 -17.43
N PHE A 257 -6.68 3.60 -16.94
CA PHE A 257 -6.42 3.65 -15.50
C PHE A 257 -6.62 5.06 -14.92
N TYR A 258 -6.20 6.11 -15.65
CA TYR A 258 -6.20 7.48 -15.12
C TYR A 258 -7.42 8.32 -15.50
N LEU A 259 -8.02 8.10 -16.67
CA LEU A 259 -9.18 8.88 -17.13
C LEU A 259 -10.51 8.23 -16.75
N ASN A 260 -10.50 6.99 -16.26
CA ASN A 260 -11.73 6.35 -15.84
C ASN A 260 -12.30 7.00 -14.57
N LYS A 261 -13.54 7.49 -14.66
CA LYS A 261 -14.26 8.22 -13.61
C LYS A 261 -15.37 7.40 -12.95
N SER A 262 -15.45 6.10 -13.23
CA SER A 262 -16.54 5.24 -12.76
C SER A 262 -16.56 5.04 -11.23
N ASN A 263 -15.48 5.38 -10.53
CA ASN A 263 -15.27 4.98 -9.15
C ASN A 263 -15.44 6.14 -8.18
N HIS A 264 -16.69 6.36 -7.74
CA HIS A 264 -16.99 7.30 -6.67
C HIS A 264 -16.61 6.72 -5.30
N ARG A 265 -15.88 7.52 -4.50
CA ARG A 265 -15.48 7.15 -3.14
C ARG A 265 -16.58 7.49 -2.15
N THR A 266 -16.94 6.50 -1.33
CA THR A 266 -17.73 6.69 -0.11
C THR A 266 -16.80 6.72 1.08
N TYR A 267 -17.01 7.65 2.02
CA TYR A 267 -16.07 7.91 3.12
C TYR A 267 -16.68 7.54 4.47
N ARG A 268 -15.91 6.86 5.31
CA ARG A 268 -16.28 6.56 6.70
C ARG A 268 -15.27 7.16 7.67
N PHE A 269 -15.75 8.04 8.54
CA PHE A 269 -14.97 8.74 9.56
C PHE A 269 -15.16 8.10 10.93
N ASN A 270 -14.15 8.25 11.80
CA ASN A 270 -14.25 7.82 13.20
C ASN A 270 -15.28 8.63 13.98
N THR A 271 -15.40 9.95 13.70
CA THR A 271 -16.33 10.83 14.41
C THR A 271 -17.30 11.55 13.48
N VAL A 272 -18.52 11.82 13.99
CA VAL A 272 -19.52 12.64 13.29
C VAL A 272 -19.03 14.07 13.09
N TYR A 273 -18.20 14.58 14.01
CA TYR A 273 -17.64 15.93 13.93
C TYR A 273 -16.72 16.08 12.71
N GLN A 274 -15.78 15.16 12.52
CA GLN A 274 -14.89 15.17 11.36
C GLN A 274 -15.65 14.97 10.05
N LYS A 275 -16.67 14.09 10.02
CA LYS A 275 -17.57 13.95 8.86
C LYS A 275 -18.19 15.29 8.48
N ARG A 276 -18.71 16.06 9.46
CA ARG A 276 -19.30 17.38 9.21
C ARG A 276 -18.26 18.38 8.71
N GLN A 277 -17.07 18.42 9.30
CA GLN A 277 -15.99 19.29 8.83
C GLN A 277 -15.58 18.98 7.39
N PHE A 278 -15.48 17.69 7.04
CA PHE A 278 -15.19 17.25 5.69
C PHE A 278 -16.28 17.68 4.71
N ILE A 279 -17.55 17.43 5.04
CA ILE A 279 -18.69 17.84 4.20
C ILE A 279 -18.74 19.36 4.01
N ASN A 280 -18.49 20.14 5.06
CA ASN A 280 -18.49 21.60 4.98
C ASN A 280 -17.38 22.13 4.04
N ARG A 281 -16.24 21.45 3.96
CA ARG A 281 -15.11 21.86 3.10
C ARG A 281 -15.22 21.33 1.69
N PHE A 282 -15.62 20.06 1.53
CA PHE A 282 -15.54 19.35 0.26
C PHE A 282 -16.89 19.03 -0.38
N GLY A 283 -17.99 19.29 0.32
CA GLY A 283 -19.33 18.94 -0.14
C GLY A 283 -19.74 17.53 0.28
N ASN A 284 -20.99 17.18 -0.03
CA ASN A 284 -21.51 15.86 0.29
C ASN A 284 -20.94 14.80 -0.65
N PHE A 285 -20.75 13.60 -0.12
CA PHE A 285 -20.25 12.42 -0.82
C PHE A 285 -21.22 11.24 -0.70
N ASP A 286 -22.24 11.34 0.16
CA ASP A 286 -23.34 10.39 0.21
C ASP A 286 -24.31 10.74 -0.94
N PRO A 287 -24.65 9.81 -1.84
CA PRO A 287 -25.63 10.06 -2.87
C PRO A 287 -26.99 10.29 -2.21
N ILE A 288 -27.53 11.50 -2.35
CA ILE A 288 -28.91 11.83 -2.00
C ILE A 288 -29.62 11.99 -3.34
N ASP A 289 -30.57 11.11 -3.63
CA ASP A 289 -31.51 11.17 -4.76
C ASP A 289 -30.92 11.55 -6.13
N SER A 290 -30.58 10.54 -6.95
CA SER A 290 -30.42 10.60 -8.42
C SER A 290 -29.48 11.65 -9.05
N GLU A 291 -28.94 12.60 -8.31
CA GLU A 291 -27.90 13.52 -8.74
C GLU A 291 -26.54 13.06 -8.16
N PRO A 292 -25.49 13.01 -8.99
CA PRO A 292 -24.16 12.68 -8.51
C PRO A 292 -23.67 13.84 -7.62
N ASN A 293 -23.76 13.66 -6.30
CA ASN A 293 -23.09 14.51 -5.34
C ASN A 293 -21.57 14.37 -5.56
N THR A 294 -20.98 15.24 -6.38
CA THR A 294 -19.54 15.21 -6.62
C THR A 294 -18.81 15.85 -5.44
N CYS A 295 -18.24 15.01 -4.58
CA CYS A 295 -17.28 15.44 -3.56
C CYS A 295 -16.15 16.20 -4.25
N SER A 296 -15.93 17.47 -3.88
CA SER A 296 -14.91 18.29 -4.54
C SER A 296 -13.48 17.80 -4.27
N TYR A 297 -13.27 17.00 -3.21
CA TYR A 297 -12.02 16.31 -2.95
C TYR A 297 -11.67 15.31 -4.06
N ASP A 298 -12.69 14.70 -4.68
CA ASP A 298 -12.58 13.74 -5.76
C ASP A 298 -12.40 14.36 -7.14
N LYS A 299 -12.57 15.68 -7.32
CA LYS A 299 -12.50 16.33 -8.64
C LYS A 299 -11.24 16.05 -9.45
N GLU A 300 -10.13 15.77 -8.77
CA GLU A 300 -8.86 15.50 -9.44
C GLU A 300 -8.69 14.03 -9.84
N ASP A 301 -9.57 13.10 -9.41
CA ASP A 301 -9.67 11.64 -9.67
C ASP A 301 -8.40 10.78 -9.47
N LEU A 302 -7.22 11.38 -9.56
CA LEU A 302 -5.89 10.77 -9.53
C LEU A 302 -5.35 10.61 -8.11
N LYS A 303 -5.85 11.41 -7.13
CA LYS A 303 -5.24 11.55 -5.80
C LYS A 303 -5.01 10.24 -5.05
N TRP A 304 -5.88 9.25 -5.24
CA TRP A 304 -5.76 7.94 -4.59
C TRP A 304 -5.03 6.90 -5.45
N ARG A 305 -4.93 7.15 -6.75
CA ARG A 305 -4.26 6.28 -7.74
C ARG A 305 -2.74 6.43 -7.71
N ILE A 306 -2.26 7.61 -7.31
CA ILE A 306 -0.85 7.93 -7.18
C ILE A 306 -0.43 7.99 -5.71
N PRO A 307 0.87 7.81 -5.39
CA PRO A 307 1.38 8.05 -4.05
C PRO A 307 1.11 9.49 -3.60
N ILE A 308 0.87 9.67 -2.30
CA ILE A 308 0.56 10.96 -1.72
C ILE A 308 1.77 11.88 -1.88
N LEU A 309 1.62 12.95 -2.65
CA LEU A 309 2.61 14.01 -2.70
C LEU A 309 2.57 14.73 -1.35
N GLY A 310 3.55 14.45 -0.49
CA GLY A 310 3.74 15.22 0.73
C GLY A 310 4.05 16.68 0.39
N GLU A 311 3.66 17.61 1.26
CA GLU A 311 4.21 18.96 1.23
C GLU A 311 5.72 18.84 1.48
N LEU A 312 6.51 19.21 0.47
CA LEU A 312 7.98 19.21 0.49
C LEU A 312 8.51 20.58 0.88
#